data_AF-A0AAW8UI60-F1
#
_entry.id   AF-A0AAW8UI60-F1
#
_cell.length_a   1.000
_cell.length_b   1.000
_cell.length_c   1.000
_cell.angle_alpha   90.00
_cell.angle_beta   90.00
_cell.angle_gamma   90.00
#
_symmetry.space_group_name_H-M   'P 1'
#
loop_
_entity.id
_entity.type
_entity.pdbx_description
1 polymer ?
#
loop_
_entity_poly.entity_id
_entity_poly.type
_entity_poly.pdbx_seq_one_letter_code
_entity_poly.pdbx_strand_id
1 'polypeptide(L)'
;MSLAIQQGLQKVAGEPYQHPRKGVDKQAFSAMLEQKQSDIKVSHHAQKRLTARELTLQDEDYQSLSTALSELAEKGSKESLLVYKDMGLIADVHSRTIITAMGMNELHTVTNIDSATFIK
;
A
#
# COMPACT_ATOMS: atom_id res chain seq x y z
N MET A 1 73.49 -3.57 -24.37
CA MET A 1 72.30 -2.70 -24.39
C MET A 1 71.13 -3.59 -24.82
N SER A 2 70.65 -4.48 -23.95
CA SER A 2 69.74 -4.21 -22.82
C SER A 2 68.45 -3.55 -23.32
N LEU A 3 67.39 -4.35 -23.44
CA LEU A 3 66.05 -4.03 -22.91
C LEU A 3 65.15 -5.25 -23.09
N ALA A 4 64.93 -5.94 -21.96
CA ALA A 4 63.88 -6.93 -21.79
C ALA A 4 62.53 -6.22 -21.68
N ILE A 5 61.52 -6.69 -22.40
CA ILE A 5 60.12 -6.32 -22.13
C ILE A 5 59.50 -7.48 -21.37
N GLN A 6 59.42 -7.32 -20.05
CA GLN A 6 58.67 -8.20 -19.17
C GLN A 6 58.00 -7.35 -18.08
N GLN A 7 56.80 -6.86 -18.36
CA GLN A 7 55.88 -6.23 -17.41
C GLN A 7 54.47 -6.39 -18.01
N GLY A 8 53.41 -6.89 -17.37
CA GLY A 8 53.19 -7.42 -16.04
C GLY A 8 51.68 -7.69 -16.00
N LEU A 9 51.28 -8.97 -16.03
CA LEU A 9 49.88 -9.35 -15.80
C LEU A 9 49.59 -9.19 -14.31
N GLN A 10 49.15 -8.00 -13.90
CA GLN A 10 48.66 -7.77 -12.55
C GLN A 10 47.33 -8.55 -12.40
N LYS A 11 47.38 -9.71 -11.75
CA LYS A 11 46.17 -10.35 -11.21
C LYS A 11 45.58 -9.39 -10.19
N VAL A 12 44.45 -8.76 -10.52
CA VAL A 12 43.56 -8.20 -9.50
C VAL A 12 42.98 -9.38 -8.73
N ALA A 13 43.62 -9.71 -7.61
CA ALA A 13 43.02 -10.59 -6.62
C ALA A 13 41.76 -9.85 -6.12
N GLY A 14 40.60 -10.24 -6.63
CA GLY A 14 39.33 -9.73 -6.14
C GLY A 14 39.27 -10.02 -4.64
N GLU A 15 39.26 -8.98 -3.83
CA GLU A 15 38.85 -9.11 -2.45
C GLU A 15 37.47 -9.77 -2.46
N PRO A 16 37.24 -10.84 -1.68
CA PRO A 16 35.96 -11.49 -1.67
C PRO A 16 34.93 -10.45 -1.24
N TYR A 17 33.96 -10.18 -2.11
CA TYR A 17 32.77 -9.42 -1.75
C TYR A 17 32.15 -10.12 -0.54
N GLN A 18 32.40 -9.58 0.64
CA GLN A 18 31.74 -10.02 1.85
C GLN A 18 30.29 -9.58 1.71
N HIS A 19 29.42 -10.47 1.23
CA HIS A 19 28.00 -10.31 1.48
C HIS A 19 27.80 -10.34 2.99
N PRO A 20 27.31 -9.26 3.63
CA PRO A 20 26.77 -9.40 4.96
C PRO A 20 25.51 -10.25 4.83
N ARG A 21 25.65 -11.57 4.92
CA ARG A 21 24.53 -12.45 5.26
C ARG A 21 24.24 -12.25 6.75
N LYS A 22 23.79 -11.05 7.12
CA LYS A 22 22.90 -10.95 8.27
C LYS A 22 21.68 -11.73 7.85
N GLY A 23 21.49 -12.91 8.46
CA GLY A 23 20.28 -13.69 8.28
C GLY A 23 19.09 -12.74 8.43
N VAL A 24 18.20 -12.71 7.43
CA VAL A 24 16.98 -11.92 7.51
C VAL A 24 16.28 -12.36 8.78
N ASP A 25 16.21 -11.45 9.74
CA ASP A 25 15.49 -11.70 10.98
C ASP A 25 14.03 -11.94 10.59
N LYS A 26 13.61 -13.21 10.71
CA LYS A 26 12.30 -13.66 10.26
C LYS A 26 11.20 -12.92 11.03
N GLN A 27 11.46 -12.57 12.28
CA GLN A 27 10.57 -11.79 13.13
C GLN A 27 10.49 -10.34 12.63
N ALA A 28 11.61 -9.71 12.28
CA ALA A 28 11.60 -8.36 11.71
C ALA A 28 10.86 -8.30 10.36
N PHE A 29 11.06 -9.29 9.48
CA PHE A 29 10.32 -9.37 8.21
C PHE A 29 8.82 -9.61 8.43
N SER A 30 8.45 -10.51 9.34
CA SER A 30 7.04 -10.80 9.66
C SER A 30 6.34 -9.55 10.20
N ALA A 31 6.98 -8.82 11.12
CA ALA A 31 6.46 -7.58 11.67
C ALA A 31 6.27 -6.50 10.59
N MET A 32 7.23 -6.33 9.67
CA MET A 32 7.08 -5.42 8.54
C MET A 32 5.94 -5.82 7.60
N LEU A 33 5.77 -7.13 7.36
CA LEU A 33 4.71 -7.65 6.51
C LEU A 33 3.33 -7.41 7.14
N GLU A 34 3.17 -7.68 8.44
CA GLU A 34 1.94 -7.41 9.19
C GLU A 34 1.60 -5.92 9.19
N GLN A 35 2.60 -5.06 9.41
CA GLN A 35 2.41 -3.61 9.32
C GLN A 35 1.93 -3.22 7.91
N LYS A 36 2.59 -3.72 6.86
CA LYS A 36 2.21 -3.44 5.47
C LYS A 36 0.83 -3.99 5.09
N GLN A 37 0.38 -5.08 5.70
CA GLN A 37 -0.96 -5.62 5.50
C GLN A 37 -2.05 -4.80 6.21
N SER A 38 -1.70 -4.08 7.27
CA SER A 38 -2.62 -3.18 7.97
C SER A 38 -2.81 -1.81 7.29
N ASP A 39 -1.87 -1.42 6.42
CA ASP A 39 -1.95 -0.17 5.65
C ASP A 39 -3.11 -0.21 4.64
N ILE A 40 -3.81 0.91 4.51
CA ILE A 40 -4.79 1.10 3.44
C ILE A 40 -4.07 1.29 2.11
N LYS A 41 -4.52 0.57 1.09
CA LYS A 41 -4.09 0.76 -0.30
C LYS A 41 -5.11 1.59 -1.05
N VAL A 42 -4.64 2.45 -1.94
CA VAL A 42 -5.49 3.21 -2.86
C VAL A 42 -5.24 2.69 -4.26
N SER A 43 -6.29 2.25 -4.95
CA SER A 43 -6.17 1.79 -6.32
C SER A 43 -5.84 2.96 -7.26
N HIS A 44 -5.29 2.65 -8.43
CA HIS A 44 -5.06 3.66 -9.47
C HIS A 44 -6.33 4.40 -9.89
N HIS A 45 -7.47 3.69 -9.91
CA HIS A 45 -8.75 4.31 -10.24
C HIS A 45 -9.19 5.27 -9.12
N ALA A 46 -9.11 4.84 -7.86
CA ALA A 46 -9.41 5.70 -6.72
C ALA A 46 -8.52 6.95 -6.71
N GLN A 47 -7.21 6.79 -6.92
CA GLN A 47 -6.28 7.92 -6.93
C GLN A 47 -6.63 8.93 -8.04
N LYS A 48 -6.90 8.45 -9.26
CA LYS A 48 -7.37 9.32 -10.35
C LYS A 48 -8.64 10.08 -9.99
N ARG A 49 -9.59 9.42 -9.33
CA ARG A 49 -10.86 10.04 -8.92
C ARG A 49 -10.69 11.06 -7.81
N LEU A 50 -9.81 10.80 -6.85
CA LEU A 50 -9.48 11.74 -5.78
C LEU A 50 -8.86 13.02 -6.38
N THR A 51 -7.86 12.87 -7.25
CA THR A 51 -7.23 14.01 -7.93
C THR A 51 -8.21 14.78 -8.83
N ALA A 52 -9.01 14.09 -9.64
CA ALA A 52 -9.93 14.73 -10.58
C ALA A 52 -11.03 15.57 -9.91
N ARG A 53 -11.30 15.31 -8.63
CA ARG A 53 -12.32 16.00 -7.84
C ARG A 53 -11.75 16.83 -6.70
N GLU A 54 -10.43 17.01 -6.69
CA GLU A 54 -9.71 17.76 -5.66
C GLU A 54 -10.01 17.25 -4.23
N LEU A 55 -10.33 15.96 -4.11
CA LEU A 55 -10.56 15.28 -2.84
C LEU A 55 -9.22 14.84 -2.28
N THR A 56 -8.93 15.26 -1.04
CA THR A 56 -7.69 14.93 -0.35
C THR A 56 -7.99 14.14 0.91
N LEU A 57 -7.24 13.05 1.11
CA LEU A 57 -7.22 12.29 2.35
C LEU A 57 -5.93 12.62 3.09
N GLN A 58 -6.05 13.09 4.32
CA GLN A 58 -4.94 13.30 5.25
C GLN A 58 -4.71 12.06 6.11
N ASP A 59 -3.62 12.04 6.88
CA ASP A 59 -3.26 10.89 7.71
C ASP A 59 -4.39 10.53 8.72
N GLU A 60 -5.09 11.51 9.27
CA GLU A 60 -6.22 11.28 10.18
C GLU A 60 -7.41 10.61 9.47
N ASP A 61 -7.58 10.88 8.17
CA ASP A 61 -8.61 10.26 7.35
C ASP A 61 -8.31 8.78 7.15
N TYR A 62 -7.05 8.44 6.89
CA TYR A 62 -6.63 7.04 6.78
C TYR A 62 -6.82 6.27 8.07
N GLN A 63 -6.63 6.89 9.24
CA GLN A 63 -6.92 6.24 10.53
C GLN A 63 -8.41 5.92 10.70
N SER A 64 -9.26 6.88 10.33
CA SER A 64 -10.73 6.72 10.40
C SER A 64 -11.22 5.62 9.45
N LEU A 65 -10.72 5.64 8.21
CA LEU A 65 -11.00 4.59 7.22
C LEU A 65 -10.47 3.22 7.67
N SER A 66 -9.30 3.19 8.33
CA SER A 66 -8.65 1.96 8.77
C SER A 66 -9.48 1.29 9.87
N THR A 67 -9.99 2.08 10.80
CA THR A 67 -10.90 1.63 11.85
C THR A 67 -12.18 1.06 11.24
N ALA A 68 -12.80 1.78 10.31
CA ALA A 68 -14.02 1.34 9.64
C ALA A 68 -13.82 0.03 8.85
N LEU A 69 -12.69 -0.12 8.14
CA LEU A 69 -12.35 -1.35 7.44
C LEU A 69 -12.15 -2.53 8.41
N SER A 70 -11.53 -2.30 9.56
CA SER A 70 -11.40 -3.32 10.60
C SER A 70 -12.76 -3.76 11.13
N GLU A 71 -13.66 -2.83 11.46
CA GLU A 71 -15.01 -3.17 11.93
C GLU A 71 -15.84 -3.93 10.88
N LEU A 72 -15.70 -3.56 9.61
CA LEU A 72 -16.34 -4.26 8.49
C LEU A 72 -15.77 -5.68 8.32
N ALA A 73 -14.45 -5.83 8.45
CA ALA A 73 -13.78 -7.12 8.38
C ALA A 73 -14.24 -8.06 9.50
N GLU A 74 -14.37 -7.56 10.73
CA GLU A 74 -14.92 -8.32 11.87
C GLU A 74 -16.36 -8.79 11.64
N LYS A 75 -17.13 -8.03 10.86
CA LYS A 75 -18.50 -8.37 10.46
C LYS A 75 -18.59 -9.26 9.22
N GLY A 76 -17.45 -9.63 8.63
CA GLY A 76 -17.37 -10.52 7.46
C GLY A 76 -17.70 -9.84 6.13
N SER A 77 -17.68 -8.51 6.08
CA SER A 77 -17.83 -7.75 4.83
C SER A 77 -16.66 -8.01 3.88
N LYS A 78 -16.94 -8.01 2.57
CA LYS A 78 -15.95 -8.17 1.50
C LYS A 78 -15.82 -6.90 0.69
N GLU A 79 -16.93 -6.35 0.22
CA GLU A 79 -16.98 -5.10 -0.54
C GLU A 79 -17.97 -4.13 0.09
N SER A 80 -17.48 -2.95 0.45
CA SER A 80 -18.26 -1.99 1.23
C SER A 80 -18.24 -0.59 0.63
N LEU A 81 -19.35 0.11 0.82
CA LEU A 81 -19.42 1.56 0.66
C LEU A 81 -19.11 2.23 2.01
N LEU A 82 -18.07 3.05 2.04
CA LEU A 82 -17.71 3.90 3.16
C LEU A 82 -18.13 5.33 2.80
N VAL A 83 -19.06 5.88 3.57
CA VAL A 83 -19.45 7.29 3.47
C VAL A 83 -18.65 8.05 4.52
N TYR A 84 -17.81 8.97 4.07
CA TYR A 84 -16.91 9.75 4.93
C TYR A 84 -16.83 11.18 4.43
N LYS A 85 -17.01 12.17 5.31
CA LYS A 85 -17.13 13.59 4.90
C LYS A 85 -18.14 13.73 3.74
N ASP A 86 -17.77 14.44 2.69
CA ASP A 86 -18.59 14.61 1.47
C ASP A 86 -18.25 13.60 0.35
N MET A 87 -17.67 12.45 0.71
CA MET A 87 -17.23 11.44 -0.27
C MET A 87 -17.73 10.02 0.02
N GLY A 88 -17.90 9.28 -1.06
CA GLY A 88 -18.26 7.87 -1.08
C GLY A 88 -17.07 7.08 -1.59
N LEU A 89 -16.61 6.13 -0.80
CA LEU A 89 -15.46 5.31 -1.07
C LEU A 89 -15.92 3.85 -1.16
N ILE A 90 -15.64 3.19 -2.28
CA ILE A 90 -15.87 1.75 -2.38
C ILE A 90 -14.56 1.06 -2.07
N ALA A 91 -14.57 0.12 -1.13
CA ALA A 91 -13.39 -0.60 -0.71
C ALA A 91 -13.60 -2.12 -0.74
N ASP A 92 -12.53 -2.81 -1.09
CA ASP A 92 -12.35 -4.22 -0.76
C ASP A 92 -11.80 -4.27 0.67
N VAL A 93 -12.61 -4.83 1.57
CA VAL A 93 -12.34 -4.94 2.99
C VAL A 93 -11.23 -5.97 3.25
N HIS A 94 -11.25 -7.09 2.54
CA HIS A 94 -10.27 -8.17 2.74
C HIS A 94 -8.87 -7.70 2.36
N SER A 95 -8.75 -6.99 1.24
CA SER A 95 -7.46 -6.47 0.79
C SER A 95 -7.14 -5.09 1.35
N ARG A 96 -8.03 -4.47 2.14
CA ARG A 96 -7.94 -3.07 2.63
C ARG A 96 -7.63 -2.08 1.51
N THR A 97 -8.28 -2.24 0.36
CA THR A 97 -8.01 -1.43 -0.84
C THR A 97 -9.20 -0.56 -1.19
N ILE A 98 -9.00 0.76 -1.23
CA ILE A 98 -9.97 1.69 -1.81
C ILE A 98 -9.97 1.52 -3.33
N ILE A 99 -11.07 1.00 -3.87
CA ILE A 99 -11.25 0.71 -5.29
C ILE A 99 -11.61 1.99 -6.05
N THR A 100 -12.51 2.81 -5.52
CA THR A 100 -12.92 4.08 -6.14
C THR A 100 -13.35 5.11 -5.11
N ALA A 101 -13.31 6.38 -5.52
CA ALA A 101 -13.83 7.52 -4.77
C ALA A 101 -14.82 8.33 -5.64
N MET A 102 -15.83 8.92 -5.03
CA MET A 102 -16.79 9.84 -5.66
C MET A 102 -17.33 10.85 -4.67
N GLY A 103 -17.81 12.00 -5.14
CA GLY A 103 -18.50 12.96 -4.29
C GLY A 103 -19.91 12.47 -3.94
N MET A 104 -20.48 12.97 -2.84
CA MET A 104 -21.86 12.62 -2.45
C MET A 104 -22.91 12.99 -3.50
N ASN A 105 -22.68 14.05 -4.28
CA ASN A 105 -23.57 14.48 -5.35
C ASN A 105 -23.62 13.48 -6.52
N GLU A 106 -22.61 12.64 -6.70
CA GLU A 106 -22.53 11.63 -7.76
C GLU A 106 -22.92 10.23 -7.26
N LEU A 107 -23.11 10.09 -5.95
CA LEU A 107 -23.46 8.84 -5.31
C LEU A 107 -24.96 8.60 -5.48
N HIS A 108 -25.33 7.93 -6.58
CA HIS A 108 -26.72 7.61 -6.90
C HIS A 108 -27.04 6.14 -6.63
N THR A 109 -26.47 5.25 -7.44
CA THR A 109 -26.68 3.81 -7.34
C THR A 109 -25.34 3.12 -7.22
N VAL A 110 -25.14 2.39 -6.13
CA VAL A 110 -23.97 1.53 -5.90
C VAL A 110 -24.44 0.09 -5.85
N THR A 111 -23.78 -0.78 -6.59
CA THR A 111 -24.09 -2.22 -6.67
C THR A 111 -22.86 -3.03 -6.29
N ASN A 112 -23.04 -4.35 -6.12
CA ASN A 112 -21.95 -5.27 -5.76
C ASN A 112 -21.22 -4.85 -4.48
N ILE A 113 -22.00 -4.44 -3.49
CA ILE A 113 -21.53 -4.18 -2.13
C ILE A 113 -22.39 -5.01 -1.18
N ASP A 114 -21.76 -5.58 -0.17
CA ASP A 114 -22.43 -6.36 0.87
C ASP A 114 -22.75 -5.52 2.11
N SER A 115 -22.16 -4.33 2.22
CA SER A 115 -22.28 -3.48 3.39
C SER A 115 -22.04 -2.01 3.07
N ALA A 116 -22.57 -1.15 3.94
CA ALA A 116 -22.32 0.28 3.92
C ALA A 116 -22.13 0.78 5.34
N THR A 117 -21.20 1.71 5.54
CA THR A 117 -20.95 2.35 6.83
C THR A 117 -20.78 3.85 6.67
N PHE A 118 -21.25 4.59 7.68
CA PHE A 118 -21.08 6.04 7.79
C PHE A 118 -20.04 6.31 8.87
N ILE A 119 -18.95 6.96 8.47
CA ILE A 119 -17.84 7.31 9.35
C ILE A 119 -18.06 8.76 9.78
N LYS A 120 -18.23 8.98 11.08
CA LYS A 120 -18.49 10.29 11.69
C LYS A 120 -17.21 11.04 12.00
#